data_AF-A0A2N0XM38-F1
#
_entry.id   AF-A0A2N0XM38-F1
#
_cell.length_a   1.000
_cell.length_b   1.000
_cell.length_c   1.000
_cell.angle_alpha   90.00
_cell.angle_beta   90.00
_cell.angle_gamma   90.00
#
_symmetry.space_group_name_H-M   'P 1'
#
loop_
_entity.id
_entity.type
_entity.pdbx_description
1 polymer ?
#
loop_
_entity_poly.entity_id
_entity_poly.type
_entity_poly.pdbx_seq_one_letter_code
_entity_poly.pdbx_strand_id
1 'polypeptide(L)'
;MNKPIGLFKSNINENIIIMKCRFVLILGTFILQGCAATTDSSDDKQSVIQSHISSSLKDSIKYYPHAWTTQRFNAYMELPSNKAFAIHWKGKRAMAFGFASGKLSIEAAKKEALLLCSARSSDPEKCEIAAFEETAMNIDTKGYPVEVSSIKDIETFNKFNSSTSHSAIAGNQLGLLGFATEVNSQAEAEDMAMRQCLKKTHYTLPKCKVIASK
;
A
#
# COMPACT_ATOMS: atom_id res chain seq x y z
N MET A 1 44.88 -53.54 8.92
CA MET A 1 44.20 -54.85 8.84
C MET A 1 42.74 -54.60 9.22
N ASN A 2 41.69 -54.91 8.47
CA ASN A 2 41.52 -55.58 7.19
C ASN A 2 40.34 -54.95 6.43
N LYS A 3 40.45 -55.05 5.12
CA LYS A 3 39.55 -54.60 4.05
C LYS A 3 38.57 -55.77 3.71
N PRO A 4 37.87 -55.76 2.56
CA PRO A 4 36.43 -55.51 2.33
C PRO A 4 35.67 -56.78 1.86
N ILE A 5 34.47 -56.62 1.26
CA ILE A 5 33.84 -57.34 0.11
C ILE A 5 32.33 -56.99 0.20
N GLY A 6 31.57 -56.62 -0.85
CA GLY A 6 31.84 -56.46 -2.26
C GLY A 6 30.57 -56.06 -3.03
N LEU A 7 30.80 -55.42 -4.18
CA LEU A 7 30.12 -55.63 -5.47
C LEU A 7 28.61 -55.35 -5.61
N PHE A 8 28.28 -54.32 -6.40
CA PHE A 8 27.59 -54.54 -7.68
C PHE A 8 28.06 -53.53 -8.74
N LYS A 9 28.59 -54.07 -9.84
CA LYS A 9 28.85 -53.41 -11.13
C LYS A 9 27.60 -53.50 -11.99
N SER A 10 27.31 -52.45 -12.76
CA SER A 10 26.79 -52.53 -14.14
C SER A 10 26.80 -51.11 -14.73
N ASN A 11 27.86 -50.73 -15.45
CA ASN A 11 27.98 -50.73 -16.91
C ASN A 11 26.90 -49.92 -17.67
N ILE A 12 27.25 -48.65 -17.91
CA ILE A 12 27.32 -47.97 -19.21
C ILE A 12 26.31 -48.41 -20.28
N ASN A 13 25.44 -47.49 -20.69
CA ASN A 13 25.30 -47.26 -22.13
C ASN A 13 25.06 -45.80 -22.45
N GLU A 14 25.94 -45.30 -23.30
CA GLU A 14 26.01 -43.97 -23.87
C GLU A 14 24.76 -43.69 -24.72
N ASN A 15 24.22 -42.47 -24.65
CA ASN A 15 23.68 -41.83 -25.83
C ASN A 15 23.76 -40.31 -25.66
N ILE A 16 24.84 -39.80 -26.25
CA ILE A 16 25.10 -38.41 -26.59
C ILE A 16 23.96 -37.92 -27.51
N ILE A 17 23.16 -36.95 -27.08
CA ILE A 17 22.27 -36.21 -27.98
C ILE A 17 22.99 -34.93 -28.38
N ILE A 18 23.53 -34.99 -29.59
CA ILE A 18 24.16 -33.88 -30.33
C ILE A 18 23.12 -32.80 -30.65
N MET A 19 23.47 -31.60 -30.23
CA MET A 19 23.03 -30.28 -30.68
C MET A 19 22.78 -30.23 -32.20
N LYS A 20 21.54 -29.97 -32.61
CA LYS A 20 21.20 -29.57 -33.97
C LYS A 20 20.59 -28.17 -33.96
N CYS A 21 21.47 -27.17 -34.09
CA CYS A 21 21.08 -25.84 -34.53
C CYS A 21 20.38 -25.94 -35.89
N ARG A 22 19.13 -25.49 -35.98
CA ARG A 22 18.48 -25.22 -37.26
C ARG A 22 18.24 -23.72 -37.36
N PHE A 23 19.16 -23.08 -38.06
CA PHE A 23 18.92 -21.80 -38.72
C PHE A 23 17.78 -21.99 -39.73
N VAL A 24 16.72 -21.22 -39.58
CA VAL A 24 15.71 -21.03 -40.62
C VAL A 24 15.62 -19.52 -40.84
N LEU A 25 16.33 -19.07 -41.87
CA LEU A 25 16.14 -17.79 -42.53
C LEU A 25 14.79 -17.86 -43.26
N ILE A 26 13.80 -17.07 -42.83
CA ILE A 26 12.66 -16.75 -43.68
C ILE A 26 12.63 -15.24 -43.92
N LEU A 27 12.64 -14.97 -45.22
CA LEU A 27 12.64 -13.69 -45.89
C LEU A 27 11.54 -12.76 -45.40
N GLY A 28 11.87 -11.48 -45.48
CA GLY A 28 10.98 -10.37 -45.17
C GLY A 28 9.74 -10.30 -46.06
N THR A 29 8.68 -9.83 -45.43
CA THR A 29 7.62 -9.06 -46.06
C THR A 29 7.46 -7.77 -45.27
N PHE A 30 8.01 -6.70 -45.84
CA PHE A 30 7.66 -5.33 -45.49
C PHE A 30 6.19 -5.13 -45.85
N ILE A 31 5.31 -5.07 -44.84
CA ILE A 31 3.98 -4.48 -45.01
C ILE A 31 4.03 -3.13 -44.30
N LEU A 32 4.48 -2.13 -45.05
CA LEU A 32 4.05 -0.75 -44.83
C LEU A 32 2.56 -0.71 -45.15
N GLN A 33 1.72 -0.48 -44.14
CA GLN A 33 0.45 0.27 -44.27
C GLN A 33 -0.16 0.39 -42.87
N GLY A 34 -0.29 1.64 -42.40
CA GLY A 34 -0.97 1.89 -41.13
C GLY A 34 -0.69 3.23 -40.45
N CYS A 35 -0.33 4.31 -41.15
CA CYS A 35 -0.61 5.65 -40.63
C CYS A 35 -2.10 5.94 -40.83
N ALA A 36 -2.95 5.36 -39.97
CA ALA A 36 -4.24 5.95 -39.69
C ALA A 36 -4.02 6.86 -38.48
N ALA A 37 -3.72 8.13 -38.76
CA ALA A 37 -3.88 9.18 -37.78
C ALA A 37 -5.38 9.33 -37.52
N THR A 38 -5.90 8.56 -36.58
CA THR A 38 -7.16 8.91 -35.91
C THR A 38 -6.82 9.98 -34.91
N THR A 39 -6.87 11.24 -35.33
CA THR A 39 -7.02 12.36 -34.40
C THR A 39 -8.45 12.33 -33.89
N ASP A 40 -8.65 11.48 -32.88
CA ASP A 40 -9.75 11.62 -31.94
C ASP A 40 -9.34 10.82 -30.70
N SER A 41 -8.81 11.51 -29.71
CA SER A 41 -9.33 11.34 -28.36
C SER A 41 -8.78 12.43 -27.47
N SER A 42 -9.74 13.15 -26.90
CA SER A 42 -9.70 13.77 -25.58
C SER A 42 -8.57 14.76 -25.34
N ASP A 43 -8.99 16.01 -25.08
CA ASP A 43 -8.41 16.81 -24.00
C ASP A 43 -8.12 15.90 -22.80
N ASP A 44 -6.91 15.34 -22.75
CA ASP A 44 -6.31 14.89 -21.52
C ASP A 44 -6.20 16.17 -20.68
N LYS A 45 -7.22 16.39 -19.86
CA LYS A 45 -7.03 17.09 -18.59
C LYS A 45 -6.05 16.24 -17.81
N GLN A 46 -4.78 16.38 -18.15
CA GLN A 46 -3.67 15.78 -17.46
C GLN A 46 -3.78 16.27 -16.03
N SER A 47 -4.36 15.43 -15.17
CA SER A 47 -4.49 15.73 -13.76
C SER A 47 -3.08 16.02 -13.29
N VAL A 48 -2.79 17.27 -12.95
CA VAL A 48 -1.46 17.67 -12.51
C VAL A 48 -1.23 16.95 -11.19
N ILE A 49 -0.50 15.83 -11.23
CA ILE A 49 -0.09 15.10 -10.04
C ILE A 49 0.91 16.01 -9.33
N GLN A 50 0.45 16.68 -8.27
CA GLN A 50 1.35 17.46 -7.43
C GLN A 50 2.12 16.50 -6.54
N SER A 51 3.43 16.41 -6.74
CA SER A 51 4.30 15.51 -5.98
C SER A 51 5.45 16.26 -5.33
N HIS A 52 5.92 15.72 -4.21
CA HIS A 52 7.06 16.25 -3.46
C HIS A 52 7.88 15.09 -2.90
N ILE A 53 9.21 15.24 -2.96
CA ILE A 53 10.17 14.39 -2.25
C ILE A 53 11.28 15.30 -1.73
N SER A 54 11.47 15.31 -0.41
CA SER A 54 12.48 16.09 0.29
C SER A 54 13.90 15.71 -0.14
N SER A 55 14.83 16.67 -0.08
CA SER A 55 16.25 16.44 -0.37
C SER A 55 16.88 15.41 0.56
N SER A 56 16.57 15.47 1.86
CA SER A 56 17.05 14.52 2.88
C SER A 56 16.66 13.07 2.54
N LEU A 57 15.43 12.85 2.07
CA LEU A 57 14.98 11.53 1.63
C LEU A 57 15.67 11.08 0.34
N LYS A 58 15.81 11.96 -0.65
CA LYS A 58 16.55 11.65 -1.90
C LYS A 58 17.99 11.26 -1.60
N ASP A 59 18.67 12.00 -0.74
CA ASP A 59 20.03 11.70 -0.32
C ASP A 59 20.09 10.37 0.42
N SER A 60 19.19 10.13 1.38
CA SER A 60 19.14 8.86 2.11
C SER A 60 18.97 7.66 1.18
N ILE A 61 18.11 7.75 0.16
CA ILE A 61 17.89 6.67 -0.82
C ILE A 61 19.16 6.45 -1.64
N LYS A 62 19.81 7.53 -2.08
CA LYS A 62 21.05 7.47 -2.87
C LYS A 62 22.22 6.87 -2.09
N TYR A 63 22.43 7.29 -0.85
CA TYR A 63 23.56 6.84 -0.02
C TYR A 63 23.31 5.50 0.67
N TYR A 64 22.04 5.19 0.98
CA TYR A 64 21.65 3.96 1.68
C TYR A 64 20.50 3.23 0.97
N PRO A 65 20.73 2.71 -0.25
CA PRO A 65 19.68 2.09 -1.06
C PRO A 65 19.05 0.85 -0.41
N HIS A 66 19.79 0.15 0.44
CA HIS A 66 19.31 -1.04 1.16
C HIS A 66 18.83 -0.75 2.58
N ALA A 67 18.81 0.53 3.01
CA ALA A 67 18.24 0.87 4.31
C ALA A 67 16.75 0.53 4.36
N TRP A 68 16.30 0.15 5.54
CA TRP A 68 14.90 -0.20 5.79
C TRP A 68 13.94 0.92 5.34
N THR A 69 14.30 2.19 5.58
CA THR A 69 13.53 3.36 5.13
C THR A 69 13.40 3.43 3.62
N THR A 70 14.45 3.11 2.87
CA THR A 70 14.43 3.09 1.40
C THR A 70 13.51 2.00 0.87
N GLN A 71 13.59 0.79 1.43
CA GLN A 71 12.68 -0.31 1.06
C GLN A 71 11.22 0.07 1.32
N ARG A 72 10.96 0.73 2.46
CA ARG A 72 9.62 1.17 2.85
C ARG A 72 9.12 2.32 2.00
N PHE A 73 10.00 3.23 1.59
CA PHE A 73 9.69 4.29 0.65
C PHE A 73 9.35 3.73 -0.74
N ASN A 74 10.10 2.75 -1.23
CA ASN A 74 9.79 2.09 -2.50
C ASN A 74 8.41 1.42 -2.46
N ALA A 75 8.07 0.72 -1.37
CA ALA A 75 6.73 0.17 -1.18
C ALA A 75 5.64 1.25 -1.15
N TYR A 76 5.94 2.43 -0.60
CA TYR A 76 5.05 3.59 -0.63
C TYR A 76 4.83 4.14 -2.05
N MET A 77 5.85 4.14 -2.90
CA MET A 77 5.75 4.67 -4.27
C MET A 77 4.71 3.90 -5.10
N GLU A 78 4.58 2.59 -4.88
CA GLU A 78 3.62 1.72 -5.55
C GLU A 78 2.17 1.91 -5.08
N LEU A 79 1.93 2.70 -4.03
CA LEU A 79 0.58 2.88 -3.49
C LEU A 79 -0.23 3.88 -4.33
N PRO A 80 -1.55 3.66 -4.45
CA PRO A 80 -2.40 4.50 -5.27
C PRO A 80 -2.92 5.72 -4.50
N SER A 81 -3.24 6.76 -5.28
CA SER A 81 -3.99 7.96 -4.89
C SER A 81 -3.39 8.70 -3.69
N ASN A 82 -3.98 9.85 -3.30
CA ASN A 82 -3.48 10.74 -2.24
C ASN A 82 -2.70 10.01 -1.15
N LYS A 83 -1.37 10.18 -1.18
CA LYS A 83 -0.43 9.46 -0.35
C LYS A 83 0.62 10.39 0.21
N ALA A 84 1.08 10.07 1.42
CA ALA A 84 2.13 10.80 2.09
C ALA A 84 3.04 9.85 2.88
N PHE A 85 4.31 10.24 2.98
CA PHE A 85 5.35 9.55 3.72
C PHE A 85 5.99 10.53 4.70
N ALA A 86 5.96 10.20 5.98
CA ALA A 86 6.53 10.99 7.05
C ALA A 86 7.75 10.29 7.66
N ILE A 87 8.76 11.06 8.07
CA ILE A 87 10.01 10.56 8.66
C ILE A 87 10.41 11.46 9.82
N HIS A 88 10.99 10.85 10.86
CA HIS A 88 11.81 11.56 11.84
C HIS A 88 13.29 11.23 11.60
N TRP A 89 14.10 12.25 11.34
CA TRP A 89 15.54 12.13 11.15
C TRP A 89 16.32 12.45 12.44
N LYS A 90 17.40 11.70 12.67
CA LYS A 90 18.47 12.07 13.62
C LYS A 90 19.79 12.10 12.87
N GLY A 91 20.21 13.32 12.49
CA GLY A 91 21.28 13.49 11.50
C GLY A 91 20.85 12.89 10.16
N LYS A 92 21.69 12.04 9.56
CA LYS A 92 21.40 11.34 8.29
C LYS A 92 20.61 10.05 8.45
N ARG A 93 20.28 9.64 9.68
CA ARG A 93 19.60 8.37 9.97
C ARG A 93 18.11 8.60 10.19
N ALA A 94 17.28 7.85 9.47
CA ALA A 94 15.86 7.77 9.75
C ALA A 94 15.64 6.98 11.05
N MET A 95 14.94 7.59 12.01
CA MET A 95 14.64 7.00 13.32
C MET A 95 13.26 6.34 13.35
N ALA A 96 12.29 6.97 12.69
CA ALA A 96 10.93 6.47 12.55
C ALA A 96 10.36 6.93 11.21
N PHE A 97 9.36 6.22 10.71
CA PHE A 97 8.58 6.64 9.56
C PHE A 97 7.13 6.15 9.69
N GLY A 98 6.25 6.76 8.91
CA GLY A 98 4.87 6.37 8.72
C GLY A 98 4.40 6.79 7.35
N PHE A 99 3.48 6.05 6.74
CA PHE A 99 2.91 6.44 5.46
C PHE A 99 1.44 6.07 5.39
N ALA A 100 0.71 6.80 4.55
CA ALA A 100 -0.69 6.58 4.24
C ALA A 100 -0.92 6.75 2.74
N SER A 101 -1.93 6.09 2.20
CA SER A 101 -2.32 6.15 0.79
C SER A 101 -3.81 5.92 0.62
N GLY A 102 -4.34 6.15 -0.59
CA GLY A 102 -5.75 5.91 -0.88
C GLY A 102 -6.71 6.80 -0.09
N LYS A 103 -6.23 7.96 0.38
CA LYS A 103 -7.03 8.90 1.16
C LYS A 103 -7.88 9.79 0.26
N LEU A 104 -8.96 10.35 0.84
CA LEU A 104 -9.87 11.23 0.10
C LEU A 104 -9.24 12.59 -0.20
N SER A 105 -8.26 13.02 0.59
CA SER A 105 -7.47 14.23 0.34
C SER A 105 -6.00 14.03 0.74
N ILE A 106 -5.13 14.89 0.22
CA ILE A 106 -3.71 14.88 0.56
C ILE A 106 -3.47 15.26 2.02
N GLU A 107 -4.31 16.12 2.61
CA GLU A 107 -4.27 16.50 4.03
C GLU A 107 -4.55 15.29 4.92
N ALA A 108 -5.54 14.46 4.56
CA ALA A 108 -5.83 13.22 5.28
C ALA A 108 -4.63 12.25 5.22
N ALA A 109 -3.99 12.12 4.05
CA ALA A 109 -2.78 11.32 3.91
C ALA A 109 -1.62 11.85 4.76
N LYS A 110 -1.35 13.15 4.70
CA LYS A 110 -0.29 13.81 5.49
C LYS A 110 -0.52 13.63 6.99
N LYS A 111 -1.75 13.87 7.46
CA LYS A 111 -2.13 13.73 8.87
C LYS A 111 -1.90 12.30 9.37
N GLU A 112 -2.35 11.29 8.62
CA GLU A 112 -2.14 9.90 9.02
C GLU A 112 -0.67 9.48 8.98
N ALA A 113 0.07 9.86 7.94
CA ALA A 113 1.50 9.57 7.85
C ALA A 113 2.26 10.12 9.07
N LEU A 114 1.97 11.37 9.46
CA LEU A 114 2.56 12.02 10.65
C LEU A 114 2.19 11.30 11.94
N LEU A 115 0.92 10.94 12.13
CA LEU A 115 0.47 10.19 13.30
C LEU A 115 1.17 8.82 13.40
N LEU A 116 1.28 8.10 12.28
CA LEU A 116 1.95 6.80 12.21
C LEU A 116 3.47 6.90 12.45
N CYS A 117 4.11 7.98 12.00
CA CYS A 117 5.51 8.27 12.33
C CYS A 117 5.66 8.57 13.82
N SER A 118 4.81 9.46 14.34
CA SER A 118 4.81 9.91 15.74
C SER A 118 4.66 8.73 16.70
N ALA A 119 3.78 7.78 16.38
CA ALA A 119 3.55 6.59 17.18
C ALA A 119 4.76 5.67 17.32
N ARG A 120 5.73 5.77 16.41
CA ARG A 120 6.96 4.94 16.37
C ARG A 120 8.22 5.75 16.70
N SER A 121 8.09 7.06 16.90
CA SER A 121 9.20 7.97 17.15
C SER A 121 9.45 8.12 18.65
N SER A 122 10.72 8.21 19.05
CA SER A 122 11.11 8.64 20.40
C SER A 122 10.97 10.16 20.61
N ASP A 123 10.77 10.91 19.52
CA ASP A 123 10.59 12.36 19.51
C ASP A 123 9.47 12.69 18.49
N PRO A 124 8.18 12.57 18.90
CA PRO A 124 7.05 12.63 17.98
C PRO A 124 6.94 13.93 17.19
N GLU A 125 7.31 15.06 17.80
CA GLU A 125 7.21 16.39 17.18
C GLU A 125 8.20 16.61 16.03
N LYS A 126 9.23 15.76 15.92
CA LYS A 126 10.21 15.79 14.83
C LYS A 126 9.82 14.97 13.60
N CYS A 127 8.63 14.38 13.58
CA CYS A 127 8.11 13.75 12.36
C CYS A 127 7.69 14.82 11.35
N GLU A 128 8.22 14.75 10.13
CA GLU A 128 7.93 15.68 9.04
C GLU A 128 7.51 14.93 7.77
N ILE A 129 6.75 15.59 6.89
CA ILE A 129 6.40 15.03 5.57
C ILE A 129 7.64 15.04 4.68
N ALA A 130 8.16 13.86 4.39
CA ALA A 130 9.34 13.67 3.56
C ALA A 130 8.99 13.44 2.08
N ALA A 131 7.78 12.94 1.80
CA ALA A 131 7.24 12.85 0.44
C ALA A 131 5.71 12.87 0.46
N PHE A 132 5.11 13.34 -0.63
CA PHE A 132 3.67 13.23 -0.87
C PHE A 132 3.37 13.22 -2.38
N GLU A 133 2.22 12.66 -2.73
CA GLU A 133 1.66 12.69 -4.08
C GLU A 133 0.16 12.93 -3.96
N GLU A 134 -0.30 14.00 -4.58
CA GLU A 134 -1.70 14.40 -4.62
C GLU A 134 -2.33 13.97 -5.95
N THR A 135 -3.48 13.33 -5.85
CA THR A 135 -4.31 12.94 -6.98
C THR A 135 -5.62 13.70 -6.86
N ALA A 136 -6.01 14.42 -7.91
CA ALA A 136 -7.28 15.12 -7.95
C ALA A 136 -8.42 14.11 -7.77
N MET A 137 -9.18 14.26 -6.68
CA MET A 137 -10.32 13.41 -6.36
C MET A 137 -11.51 14.31 -6.02
N ASN A 138 -12.64 14.11 -6.70
CA ASN A 138 -13.88 14.80 -6.39
C ASN A 138 -14.86 13.78 -5.82
N ILE A 139 -14.89 13.65 -4.49
CA ILE A 139 -15.78 12.75 -3.78
C ILE A 139 -16.61 13.58 -2.81
N ASP A 140 -17.93 13.56 -3.01
CA ASP A 140 -18.86 14.16 -2.05
C ASP A 140 -18.89 13.31 -0.77
N THR A 141 -18.43 13.91 0.32
CA THR A 141 -18.40 13.28 1.66
C THR A 141 -19.60 13.67 2.52
N LYS A 142 -20.57 14.40 1.98
CA LYS A 142 -21.79 14.77 2.69
C LYS A 142 -22.56 13.52 3.11
N GLY A 143 -22.90 13.44 4.40
CA GLY A 143 -23.63 12.32 4.98
C GLY A 143 -22.76 11.16 5.48
N TYR A 144 -21.44 11.21 5.27
CA TYR A 144 -20.51 10.28 5.90
C TYR A 144 -20.07 10.77 7.29
N PRO A 145 -19.71 9.85 8.21
CA PRO A 145 -19.09 10.22 9.48
C PRO A 145 -17.80 11.01 9.28
N VAL A 146 -17.47 11.88 10.24
CA VAL A 146 -16.27 12.74 10.18
C VAL A 146 -14.96 11.94 10.19
N GLU A 147 -14.99 10.68 10.63
CA GLU A 147 -13.87 9.75 10.61
C GLU A 147 -13.59 9.16 9.22
N VAL A 148 -14.52 9.28 8.25
CA VAL A 148 -14.30 8.78 6.88
C VAL A 148 -13.17 9.56 6.21
N SER A 149 -12.09 8.85 5.88
CA SER A 149 -10.85 9.47 5.39
C SER A 149 -10.33 8.85 4.09
N SER A 150 -10.90 7.72 3.66
CA SER A 150 -10.47 6.94 2.49
C SER A 150 -11.65 6.39 1.70
N ILE A 151 -11.40 5.98 0.45
CA ILE A 151 -12.41 5.25 -0.36
C ILE A 151 -12.85 3.97 0.36
N LYS A 152 -11.92 3.28 1.02
CA LYS A 152 -12.21 2.08 1.81
C LYS A 152 -13.15 2.35 2.99
N ASP A 153 -13.03 3.52 3.62
CA ASP A 153 -13.95 3.93 4.68
C ASP A 153 -15.36 4.14 4.11
N ILE A 154 -15.48 4.78 2.94
CA ILE A 154 -16.75 4.94 2.22
C ILE A 154 -17.38 3.58 1.92
N GLU A 155 -16.62 2.63 1.36
CA GLU A 155 -17.10 1.27 1.09
C GLU A 155 -17.58 0.57 2.36
N THR A 156 -16.84 0.73 3.46
CA THR A 156 -17.17 0.15 4.76
C THR A 156 -18.48 0.73 5.30
N PHE A 157 -18.64 2.06 5.22
CA PHE A 157 -19.86 2.73 5.65
C PHE A 157 -21.07 2.35 4.79
N ASN A 158 -20.89 2.23 3.48
CA ASN A 158 -21.96 1.79 2.57
C ASN A 158 -22.39 0.36 2.85
N LYS A 159 -21.45 -0.56 3.12
CA LYS A 159 -21.74 -1.94 3.54
C LYS A 159 -22.53 -1.99 4.85
N PHE A 160 -22.16 -1.16 5.83
CA PHE A 160 -22.92 -1.04 7.07
C PHE A 160 -24.34 -0.55 6.81
N ASN A 161 -24.52 0.52 6.02
CA ASN A 161 -25.85 1.04 5.70
C ASN A 161 -26.72 0.01 4.98
N SER A 162 -26.16 -0.76 4.06
CA SER A 162 -26.88 -1.81 3.34
C SER A 162 -27.09 -3.10 4.15
N SER A 163 -26.41 -3.28 5.29
CA SER A 163 -26.57 -4.49 6.10
C SER A 163 -27.96 -4.57 6.72
N THR A 164 -28.59 -5.73 6.59
CA THR A 164 -29.86 -6.08 7.25
C THR A 164 -29.67 -6.81 8.56
N SER A 165 -28.44 -7.17 8.89
CA SER A 165 -28.06 -7.89 10.11
C SER A 165 -27.45 -6.95 11.15
N HIS A 166 -27.29 -7.44 12.37
CA HIS A 166 -26.56 -6.71 13.39
C HIS A 166 -25.14 -6.42 12.91
N SER A 167 -24.76 -5.15 13.00
CA SER A 167 -23.51 -4.64 12.46
C SER A 167 -23.03 -3.43 13.23
N ALA A 168 -21.73 -3.22 13.24
CA ALA A 168 -21.13 -2.06 13.86
C ALA A 168 -19.85 -1.64 13.15
N ILE A 169 -19.59 -0.35 13.17
CA ILE A 169 -18.35 0.27 12.72
C ILE A 169 -17.66 0.87 13.94
N ALA A 170 -16.35 0.65 14.04
CA ALA A 170 -15.49 1.32 15.01
C ALA A 170 -14.36 2.04 14.27
N GLY A 171 -13.95 3.18 14.82
CA GLY A 171 -12.97 4.04 14.17
C GLY A 171 -12.38 5.07 15.11
N ASN A 172 -11.50 5.89 14.54
CA ASN A 172 -10.89 7.02 15.20
C ASN A 172 -10.50 8.07 14.14
N GLN A 173 -9.63 9.03 14.50
CA GLN A 173 -9.19 10.10 13.60
C GLN A 173 -8.41 9.62 12.35
N LEU A 174 -8.09 8.33 12.24
CA LEU A 174 -7.38 7.72 11.09
C LEU A 174 -8.33 7.05 10.09
N GLY A 175 -9.61 6.86 10.44
CA GLY A 175 -10.54 6.14 9.58
C GLY A 175 -11.54 5.25 10.31
N LEU A 176 -12.27 4.48 9.51
CA LEU A 176 -13.12 3.38 9.94
C LEU A 176 -12.29 2.10 9.96
N LEU A 177 -11.77 1.76 11.14
CA LEU A 177 -10.74 0.73 11.29
C LEU A 177 -11.33 -0.65 11.66
N GLY A 178 -12.54 -0.70 12.19
CA GLY A 178 -13.25 -1.92 12.53
C GLY A 178 -14.62 -1.99 11.88
N PHE A 179 -14.97 -3.16 11.37
CA PHE A 179 -16.30 -3.42 10.84
C PHE A 179 -16.72 -4.86 11.18
N ALA A 180 -17.86 -4.97 11.85
CA ALA A 180 -18.50 -6.24 12.14
C ALA A 180 -19.89 -6.26 11.48
N THR A 181 -20.25 -7.41 10.93
CA THR A 181 -21.54 -7.67 10.29
C THR A 181 -21.88 -9.15 10.48
N GLU A 182 -23.13 -9.53 10.28
CA GLU A 182 -23.60 -10.92 10.33
C GLU A 182 -23.38 -11.59 11.71
N VAL A 183 -23.60 -10.83 12.79
CA VAL A 183 -23.48 -11.31 14.17
C VAL A 183 -24.84 -11.44 14.86
N ASN A 184 -24.87 -12.10 16.02
CA ASN A 184 -26.12 -12.49 16.68
C ASN A 184 -26.77 -11.34 17.47
N SER A 185 -26.03 -10.26 17.76
CA SER A 185 -26.55 -9.10 18.47
C SER A 185 -25.77 -7.83 18.16
N GLN A 186 -26.40 -6.68 18.36
CA GLN A 186 -25.73 -5.37 18.26
C GLN A 186 -24.50 -5.28 19.20
N ALA A 187 -24.61 -5.79 20.43
CA ALA A 187 -23.51 -5.75 21.39
C ALA A 187 -22.30 -6.60 20.94
N GLU A 188 -22.55 -7.76 20.33
CA GLU A 188 -21.51 -8.58 19.71
C GLU A 188 -20.84 -7.83 18.54
N ALA A 189 -21.64 -7.11 17.74
CA ALA A 189 -21.13 -6.32 16.63
C ALA A 189 -20.18 -5.23 17.12
N GLU A 190 -20.60 -4.49 18.16
CA GLU A 190 -19.82 -3.41 18.75
C GLU A 190 -18.49 -3.93 19.32
N ASP A 191 -18.49 -5.01 20.09
CA ASP A 191 -17.28 -5.62 20.64
C ASP A 191 -16.33 -6.10 19.53
N MET A 192 -16.86 -6.79 18.50
CA MET A 192 -16.05 -7.24 17.37
C MET A 192 -15.44 -6.08 16.56
N ALA A 193 -16.24 -5.04 16.26
CA ALA A 193 -15.76 -3.86 15.55
C ALA A 193 -14.67 -3.14 16.37
N MET A 194 -14.89 -2.96 17.67
CA MET A 194 -13.90 -2.37 18.57
C MET A 194 -12.60 -3.17 18.62
N ARG A 195 -12.67 -4.50 18.74
CA ARG A 195 -11.48 -5.37 18.70
C ARG A 195 -10.72 -5.23 17.39
N GLN A 196 -11.41 -5.18 16.25
CA GLN A 196 -10.76 -4.96 14.96
C GLN A 196 -10.09 -3.59 14.86
N CYS A 197 -10.75 -2.53 15.34
CA CYS A 197 -10.17 -1.19 15.37
C CYS A 197 -8.89 -1.15 16.22
N LEU A 198 -8.93 -1.75 17.41
CA LEU A 198 -7.78 -1.81 18.32
C LEU A 198 -6.62 -2.62 17.72
N LYS A 199 -6.89 -3.72 17.00
CA LYS A 199 -5.84 -4.50 16.31
C LYS A 199 -5.11 -3.69 15.23
N LYS A 200 -5.78 -2.72 14.60
CA LYS A 200 -5.21 -1.89 13.53
C LYS A 200 -4.63 -0.57 14.04
N THR A 201 -4.75 -0.27 15.33
CA THR A 201 -4.37 1.02 15.92
C THR A 201 -3.25 0.79 16.94
N HIS A 202 -2.14 1.50 16.78
CA HIS A 202 -1.11 1.54 17.82
C HIS A 202 -1.64 2.20 19.09
N TYR A 203 -1.26 1.73 20.29
CA TYR A 203 -1.83 2.19 21.56
C TYR A 203 -1.60 3.68 21.87
N THR A 204 -0.63 4.33 21.21
CA THR A 204 -0.36 5.78 21.30
C THR A 204 -1.19 6.63 20.34
N LEU A 205 -1.94 6.01 19.43
CA LEU A 205 -2.81 6.68 18.47
C LEU A 205 -4.20 6.96 19.08
N PRO A 206 -5.02 7.83 18.46
CA PRO A 206 -6.34 8.17 18.96
C PRO A 206 -7.19 6.94 19.30
N LYS A 207 -7.89 7.00 20.44
CA LYS A 207 -8.68 5.88 20.93
C LYS A 207 -9.78 5.50 19.94
N CYS A 208 -9.93 4.19 19.73
CA CYS A 208 -11.08 3.64 19.01
C CYS A 208 -12.38 3.94 19.76
N LYS A 209 -13.45 4.18 19.01
CA LYS A 209 -14.83 4.27 19.50
C LYS A 209 -15.78 3.65 18.48
N VAL A 210 -16.96 3.23 18.94
CA VAL A 210 -18.07 2.87 18.04
C VAL A 210 -18.53 4.14 17.31
N ILE A 211 -18.63 4.06 15.99
CA ILE A 211 -19.06 5.15 15.11
C ILE A 211 -20.55 5.00 14.79
N ALA A 212 -20.97 3.77 14.49
CA ALA A 212 -22.37 3.43 14.24
C ALA A 212 -22.59 1.95 14.56
N SER A 213 -23.81 1.61 14.98
CA SER A 213 -24.24 0.24 15.23
C SER A 213 -25.75 0.09 15.01
N LYS A 214 -26.19 -1.12 14.66
CA LYS A 214 -27.59 -1.55 14.54
C LYS A 214 -27.68 -3.08 14.66
#